data_AF-A0A015WWN9-F1
#
_entry.id   AF-A0A015WWN9-F1
#
_cell.length_a   1.000
_cell.length_b   1.000
_cell.length_c   1.000
_cell.angle_alpha   90.00
_cell.angle_beta   90.00
_cell.angle_gamma   90.00
#
_symmetry.space_group_name_H-M   'P 1'
#
loop_
_entity.id
_entity.type
_entity.pdbx_description
1 polymer ?
#
loop_
_entity_poly.entity_id
_entity_poly.type
_entity_poly.pdbx_seq_one_letter_code
_entity_poly.pdbx_strand_id
1 'polypeptide(L)' 'MAIVTVQDIYRCDSCKAASDELGRGCKHGMLFPLMLIMGNFTECMNYEFDAEKVKLQLKRKEAK' A
#
# COMPACT_ATOMS: atom_id res chain seq x y z
N MET A 1 6.71 1.92 19.40
CA MET A 1 6.20 0.86 18.49
C MET A 1 5.63 1.55 17.27
N ALA A 2 6.20 1.39 16.08
CA ALA A 2 5.49 1.77 14.86
C ALA A 2 4.37 0.76 14.65
N ILE A 3 3.12 1.21 14.53
CA ILE A 3 2.01 0.33 14.18
C ILE A 3 2.20 0.00 12.70
N VAL A 4 2.48 -1.26 12.39
CA VAL A 4 2.59 -1.75 11.01
C VAL A 4 1.18 -2.13 10.56
N THR A 5 0.66 -1.44 9.56
CA THR A 5 -0.66 -1.74 8.98
C THR A 5 -0.53 -2.76 7.85
N VAL A 6 -1.65 -3.36 7.43
CA VAL A 6 -1.65 -4.25 6.24
C VAL A 6 -1.16 -3.54 4.98
N GLN A 7 -1.39 -2.22 4.90
CA GLN A 7 -0.93 -1.40 3.79
C GLN A 7 0.59 -1.27 3.80
N ASP A 8 1.21 -1.15 4.98
CA ASP A 8 2.67 -1.08 5.12
C ASP A 8 3.33 -2.42 4.74
N ILE A 9 2.74 -3.55 5.18
CA ILE A 9 3.24 -4.91 4.84
C ILE A 9 3.32 -5.08 3.33
N TYR A 10 2.26 -4.70 2.62
CA TYR A 10 2.16 -4.87 1.15
C TYR A 10 2.50 -3.62 0.36
N ARG A 11 3.10 -2.60 0.99
CA ARG A 11 3.53 -1.34 0.35
C ARG A 11 2.44 -0.63 -0.47
N CYS A 12 1.19 -0.71 -0.02
CA CYS A 12 0.03 -0.24 -0.78
C CYS A 12 0.06 1.26 -1.06
N ASP A 13 0.72 2.05 -0.20
CA ASP A 13 0.93 3.51 -0.35
C ASP A 13 1.70 3.87 -1.63
N SER A 14 2.58 2.98 -2.08
CA SER A 14 3.39 3.13 -3.29
C SER A 14 2.85 2.34 -4.48
N CYS A 15 1.67 1.71 -4.35
CA CYS A 15 1.10 0.82 -5.35
C CYS A 15 0.08 1.55 -6.25
N LYS A 16 0.14 1.34 -7.57
CA LYS A 16 -0.83 1.85 -8.56
C LYS A 16 -2.23 1.27 -8.39
N ALA A 17 -2.32 0.09 -7.78
CA ALA A 17 -3.60 -0.57 -7.52
C ALA A 17 -4.37 0.08 -6.38
N ALA A 18 -3.72 0.81 -5.48
CA ALA A 18 -4.44 1.57 -4.46
C ALA A 18 -5.12 2.79 -5.08
N SER A 19 -6.29 3.17 -4.57
CA SER A 19 -7.06 4.30 -5.09
C SER A 19 -6.53 5.63 -4.57
N ASP A 20 -5.96 5.65 -3.37
CA ASP A 20 -5.36 6.85 -2.81
C ASP A 20 -3.88 6.67 -2.45
N GLU A 21 -3.29 7.77 -2.01
CA GLU A 21 -1.90 7.87 -1.58
C GLU A 21 -1.61 7.14 -0.26
N LEU A 22 -2.62 6.86 0.57
CA LEU A 22 -2.47 6.12 1.84
C LEU A 22 -2.58 4.60 1.63
N GLY A 23 -2.66 4.14 0.38
CA GLY A 23 -2.74 2.72 0.07
C GLY A 23 -4.13 2.10 0.27
N ARG A 24 -5.18 2.91 0.40
CA ARG A 24 -6.57 2.44 0.58
C ARG A 24 -7.24 2.19 -0.77
N GLY A 25 -8.26 1.32 -0.75
CA GLY A 25 -9.08 1.02 -1.92
C GLY A 25 -8.31 0.29 -3.02
N CYS A 26 -7.84 -0.94 -2.75
CA CYS A 26 -7.17 -1.76 -3.76
C CYS A 26 -8.13 -2.13 -4.90
N LYS A 27 -7.72 -1.90 -6.15
CA LYS A 27 -8.47 -2.26 -7.37
C LYS A 27 -8.72 -3.77 -7.52
N HIS A 28 -7.90 -4.60 -6.88
CA HIS A 28 -8.11 -6.05 -6.81
C HIS A 28 -9.17 -6.46 -5.77
N GLY A 29 -9.74 -5.50 -5.04
CA GLY A 29 -10.79 -5.69 -4.04
C GLY A 29 -10.40 -5.18 -2.65
N MET A 30 -11.36 -4.64 -1.90
CA MET A 30 -11.10 -4.10 -0.56
C MET A 30 -10.63 -5.17 0.45
N LEU A 31 -11.06 -6.42 0.27
CA LEU A 31 -10.67 -7.56 1.10
C LEU A 31 -9.38 -8.25 0.64
N PHE A 32 -8.83 -7.86 -0.51
CA PHE A 32 -7.64 -8.50 -1.07
C PHE A 32 -6.43 -8.49 -0.12
N PRO A 33 -6.08 -7.37 0.55
CA PRO A 33 -4.97 -7.37 1.51
C PRO A 33 -5.19 -8.30 2.71
N LEU A 34 -6.45 -8.48 3.14
CA LEU A 34 -6.78 -9.43 4.22
C LEU A 34 -6.59 -10.88 3.77
N MET A 35 -6.96 -11.21 2.52
CA MET A 35 -6.71 -12.53 1.95
C MET A 35 -5.22 -12.87 1.87
N LEU A 36 -4.37 -11.88 1.56
CA LEU A 36 -2.91 -12.08 1.57
C LEU A 36 -2.39 -12.45 2.96
N ILE A 37 -2.89 -11.80 4.03
CA ILE A 37 -2.54 -12.15 5.42
C ILE A 37 -3.00 -13.57 5.72
N MET A 38 -4.25 -13.90 5.42
CA MET A 38 -4.81 -15.24 5.71
C MET A 38 -4.08 -16.34 4.95
N GLY A 39 -3.58 -16.05 3.76
CA GLY A 39 -2.74 -16.95 2.97
C GLY A 39 -1.26 -16.96 3.40
N ASN A 40 -0.89 -16.21 4.44
CA ASN A 40 0.47 -16.07 4.95
C ASN A 40 1.49 -15.61 3.88
N PHE A 41 1.03 -14.78 2.93
CA PHE A 41 1.88 -14.19 1.92
C PHE A 41 2.65 -13.00 2.50
N THR A 42 3.96 -12.98 2.29
CA THR A 42 4.86 -11.91 2.73
C THR A 42 4.87 -10.72 1.78
N GLU A 43 4.39 -10.90 0.55
CA GLU A 43 4.36 -9.89 -0.50
C GLU A 43 3.07 -9.98 -1.33
N CYS A 44 2.74 -8.89 -2.01
CA CYS A 44 1.58 -8.82 -2.90
C CYS A 44 2.03 -9.07 -4.34
N MET A 45 1.54 -10.15 -4.95
CA MET A 45 1.87 -10.53 -6.33
C MET A 45 1.33 -9.56 -7.38
N ASN A 46 0.34 -8.74 -7.01
CA ASN A 46 -0.26 -7.72 -7.87
C ASN A 46 0.28 -6.30 -7.58
N TYR A 47 1.40 -6.21 -6.86
CA TYR A 47 2.04 -4.94 -6.58
C TYR A 47 2.62 -4.35 -7.86
N GLU A 48 2.23 -3.11 -8.16
CA GLU A 48 2.82 -2.34 -9.26
C GLU A 48 3.23 -0.97 -8.74
N PHE A 49 4.51 -0.65 -8.87
CA PHE A 49 5.10 0.57 -8.33
C PHE A 49 4.58 1.83 -9.02
N ASP A 50 4.18 2.82 -8.21
CA ASP A 50 3.75 4.15 -8.64
C ASP A 50 4.75 5.22 -8.16
N ALA A 51 5.59 5.69 -9.08
CA ALA A 51 6.59 6.72 -8.79
C ALA A 51 5.96 8.06 -8.38
N GLU A 52 4.78 8.40 -8.91
CA GLU A 52 4.11 9.67 -8.61
C GLU A 52 3.56 9.68 -7.18
N LYS A 53 2.99 8.55 -6.72
CA LYS A 53 2.57 8.40 -5.31
C LYS A 53 3.72 8.52 -4.33
N VAL A 54 4.87 7.92 -4.65
CA VAL A 54 6.06 8.01 -3.78
C VAL A 54 6.57 9.45 -3.68
N LYS A 55 6.60 10.18 -4.80
CA LYS A 55 6.94 11.62 -4.77
C LYS A 55 5.98 12.42 -3.90
N LEU A 56 4.68 12.12 -3.96
CA LEU A 56 3.67 12.80 -3.15
C LEU A 56 3.84 12.51 -1.65
N GLN A 57 4.16 11.26 -1.30
CA GLN A 57 4.48 10.85 0.07
C GLN A 57 5.74 11.53 0.61
N LEU A 58 6.79 11.64 -0.20
CA LEU A 58 8.02 12.37 0.14
C LEU A 58 7.73 13.85 0.42
N LYS A 59 7.02 14.54 -0.48
CA LYS A 59 6.63 15.94 -0.29
C LYS A 59 5.84 16.17 0.99
N ARG A 60 4.95 15.23 1.37
CA ARG A 60 4.20 15.29 2.62
C ARG A 60 5.04 15.11 3.87
N LYS A 61 6.07 14.25 3.81
CA LYS A 61 7.02 14.07 4.90
C LYS A 61 7.92 15.29 5.08
N GLU A 62 8.28 15.97 4.00
CA GLU A 62 9.04 17.23 4.04
C GLU A 62 8.22 18.41 4.55
N ALA A 63 6.89 18.38 4.34
CA ALA A 63 5.97 19.43 4.78
C ALA A 63 5.52 19.31 6.25
N LYS A 64 6.03 18.32 6.99
CA LYS A 64 5.59 17.96 8.35
C LYS A 64 6.74 17.97 9.33
#